data_AF-A0A291RFI9-F1
#
_entry.id   AF-A0A291RFI9-F1
#
_cell.length_a   1.000
_cell.length_b   1.000
_cell.length_c   1.000
_cell.angle_alpha   90.00
_cell.angle_beta   90.00
_cell.angle_gamma   90.00
#
_symmetry.space_group_name_H-M   'P 1'
#
loop_
_entity.id
_entity.type
_entity.pdbx_description
1 polymer ?
#
loop_
_entity_poly.entity_id
_entity_poly.type
_entity_poly.pdbx_seq_one_letter_code
_entity_poly.pdbx_strand_id
1 'polypeptide(L)'
;MDPVVLPVSSLPPANDSLPPHRFFEPVPDLTGRNAAAFAYNSDRLVRHLFEISLSLYPLRAELHRTDATVSEIRSAGAAIAGLLDSLDTVIRDTGLAMLALALEADDTDPEIDQQAS
;
A
#
# COMPACT_ATOMS: atom_id res chain seq x y z
N MET A 1 21.22 40.13 -27.37
CA MET A 1 20.87 39.81 -25.96
C MET A 1 20.26 38.43 -25.99
N ASP A 2 21.11 37.40 -25.99
CA ASP A 2 20.68 36.00 -26.01
C ASP A 2 20.49 35.49 -24.57
N PRO A 3 19.46 34.68 -24.28
CA PRO A 3 19.29 34.08 -22.96
C PRO A 3 20.33 32.98 -22.76
N VAL A 4 21.14 33.14 -21.72
CA VAL A 4 22.05 32.11 -21.21
C VAL A 4 21.21 30.95 -20.67
N VAL A 5 21.14 29.85 -21.43
CA VAL A 5 20.59 28.58 -20.96
C VAL A 5 21.64 27.93 -20.08
N LEU A 6 21.43 27.94 -18.76
CA LEU A 6 22.25 27.19 -17.83
C LEU A 6 21.95 25.69 -17.97
N PRO A 7 22.96 24.80 -17.96
CA PRO A 7 22.73 23.36 -18.00
C PRO A 7 22.03 22.91 -16.72
N VAL A 8 20.91 22.22 -16.88
CA VAL A 8 20.23 21.48 -15.82
C VAL A 8 21.27 20.55 -15.18
N SER A 9 21.58 20.77 -13.91
CA SER A 9 22.40 19.86 -13.13
C SER A 9 21.70 18.50 -13.12
N SER A 10 22.33 17.53 -13.78
CA SER A 10 21.92 16.13 -13.75
C SER A 10 21.65 15.70 -12.32
N LEU A 11 20.45 15.16 -12.05
CA LEU A 11 20.20 14.43 -10.82
C LEU A 11 21.33 13.41 -10.61
N PRO A 12 21.79 13.18 -9.36
CA PRO A 12 22.68 12.08 -9.09
C PRO A 12 22.04 10.78 -9.62
N PRO A 13 22.81 9.85 -10.21
CA PRO A 13 22.27 8.55 -10.54
C PRO A 13 21.65 7.99 -9.26
N ALA A 14 20.39 7.56 -9.35
CA ALA A 14 19.73 6.87 -8.26
C ALA A 14 20.70 5.77 -7.81
N ASN A 15 21.21 5.90 -6.57
CA ASN A 15 22.00 4.84 -5.98
C ASN A 15 21.09 3.60 -6.00
N ASP A 16 21.44 2.63 -6.85
CA ASP A 16 20.85 1.29 -7.01
C ASP A 16 21.06 0.42 -5.75
N SER A 17 20.87 1.01 -4.58
CA SER A 17 21.07 0.37 -3.27
C SER A 17 19.93 0.69 -2.32
N LEU A 18 18.72 0.87 -2.85
CA LEU A 18 17.57 0.35 -2.12
C LEU A 18 17.75 -1.18 -2.12
N PRO A 19 17.75 -1.86 -0.96
CA PRO A 19 17.75 -3.32 -0.93
C PRO A 19 16.61 -3.76 -1.85
N PRO A 20 16.83 -4.77 -2.73
CA PRO A 20 15.79 -5.24 -3.63
C PRO A 20 14.58 -5.48 -2.75
N HIS A 21 13.51 -4.74 -3.00
CA HIS A 21 12.34 -4.82 -2.15
C HIS A 21 11.91 -6.28 -2.12
N ARG A 22 12.15 -6.96 -1.00
CA ARG A 22 11.64 -8.29 -0.70
C ARG A 22 10.14 -8.12 -0.48
N PHE A 23 9.40 -7.74 -1.52
CA PHE A 23 7.96 -7.54 -1.42
C PHE A 23 7.22 -8.87 -1.20
N PHE A 24 7.89 -10.02 -1.46
CA PHE A 24 7.28 -11.34 -1.38
C PHE A 24 8.31 -12.44 -1.10
N GLU A 25 9.11 -12.34 -0.04
CA GLU A 25 9.56 -13.61 0.55
C GLU A 25 8.31 -14.23 1.18
N PRO A 26 7.89 -15.44 0.75
CA PRO A 26 6.79 -16.13 1.43
C PRO A 26 7.21 -16.24 2.89
N VAL A 27 6.40 -15.69 3.79
CA VAL A 27 6.63 -15.80 5.24
C VAL A 27 6.80 -17.30 5.51
N PRO A 28 8.01 -17.76 5.89
CA PRO A 28 8.23 -19.16 6.24
C PRO A 28 7.21 -19.53 7.32
N ASP A 29 6.62 -20.72 7.24
CA ASP A 29 5.63 -21.25 8.21
C ASP A 29 4.23 -20.63 8.25
N LEU A 30 3.78 -19.88 7.23
CA LEU A 30 2.33 -19.66 7.05
C LEU A 30 1.61 -20.97 6.68
N THR A 31 1.15 -21.71 7.69
CA THR A 31 0.38 -22.94 7.52
C THR A 31 -0.99 -22.82 8.18
N GLY A 32 -1.92 -23.70 7.78
CA GLY A 32 -3.23 -23.86 8.41
C GLY A 32 -4.01 -22.55 8.55
N ARG A 33 -4.33 -22.18 9.80
CA ARG A 33 -5.16 -21.01 10.13
C ARG A 33 -4.48 -19.68 9.76
N ASN A 34 -3.15 -19.59 9.91
CA ASN A 34 -2.41 -18.36 9.64
C ASN A 34 -2.37 -18.06 8.14
N ALA A 35 -2.21 -19.10 7.31
CA ALA A 35 -2.32 -18.98 5.86
C ALA A 35 -3.72 -18.52 5.40
N ALA A 36 -4.79 -19.07 5.99
CA ALA A 36 -6.16 -18.67 5.68
C ALA A 36 -6.45 -17.22 6.10
N ALA A 37 -5.97 -16.80 7.27
CA ALA A 37 -6.09 -15.43 7.74
C ALA A 37 -5.27 -14.45 6.86
N PHE A 38 -4.05 -14.82 6.45
CA PHE A 38 -3.24 -14.04 5.52
C PHE A 38 -3.96 -13.85 4.18
N ALA A 39 -4.48 -14.94 3.60
CA ALA A 39 -5.20 -14.88 2.32
C ALA A 39 -6.47 -14.02 2.43
N TYR A 40 -7.23 -14.14 3.51
CA TYR A 40 -8.42 -13.33 3.76
C TYR A 40 -8.11 -11.83 3.87
N ASN A 41 -7.09 -11.47 4.65
CA ASN A 41 -6.68 -10.07 4.82
C ASN A 41 -6.12 -9.49 3.52
N SER A 42 -5.36 -10.27 2.75
CA SER A 42 -4.85 -9.88 1.44
C SER A 42 -5.96 -9.65 0.42
N ASP A 43 -6.92 -10.58 0.35
CA ASP A 43 -8.08 -10.47 -0.55
C ASP A 43 -8.93 -9.23 -0.21
N ARG A 44 -9.17 -8.97 1.08
CA ARG A 44 -9.89 -7.77 1.52
C ARG A 44 -9.16 -6.48 1.10
N LEU A 45 -7.85 -6.41 1.28
CA LEU A 45 -7.05 -5.27 0.85
C LEU A 45 -7.14 -5.05 -0.66
N VAL A 46 -6.93 -6.11 -1.46
CA VAL A 46 -7.00 -6.03 -2.92
C VAL A 46 -8.38 -5.57 -3.39
N ARG A 47 -9.44 -6.09 -2.79
CA ARG A 47 -10.82 -5.71 -3.13
C ARG A 47 -11.09 -4.24 -2.83
N HIS A 48 -10.66 -3.74 -1.68
CA HIS A 48 -10.82 -2.32 -1.34
C HIS A 48 -9.97 -1.41 -2.24
N LEU A 49 -8.74 -1.79 -2.58
CA LEU A 49 -7.93 -1.05 -3.56
C LEU A 49 -8.64 -0.97 -4.91
N PHE A 50 -9.26 -2.07 -5.35
CA PHE A 50 -10.03 -2.12 -6.58
C PHE A 50 -11.27 -1.21 -6.51
N GLU A 51 -12.05 -1.26 -5.42
CA GLU A 51 -13.21 -0.40 -5.20
C GLU A 51 -12.86 1.09 -5.20
N ILE A 52 -11.74 1.47 -4.56
CA ILE A 52 -11.24 2.84 -4.55
C ILE A 52 -10.85 3.27 -5.97
N SER A 53 -10.15 2.41 -6.72
CA SER A 53 -9.79 2.70 -8.11
C SER A 53 -11.01 2.93 -9.02
N LEU A 54 -12.06 2.12 -8.83
CA LEU A 54 -13.33 2.28 -9.55
C LEU A 54 -14.02 3.60 -9.19
N SER A 55 -13.94 4.00 -7.91
CA SER A 55 -14.53 5.25 -7.42
C SER A 55 -13.79 6.50 -7.91
N LEU A 56 -12.47 6.40 -8.17
CA LEU A 56 -11.68 7.48 -8.74
C LEU A 56 -11.95 7.71 -10.24
N TYR A 57 -12.34 6.68 -10.98
CA TYR A 57 -12.58 6.77 -12.42
C TYR A 57 -13.63 7.84 -12.80
N PRO A 58 -14.84 7.89 -12.21
CA PRO A 58 -15.81 8.95 -12.51
C PRO A 58 -15.35 10.32 -12.03
N LEU A 59 -14.65 10.40 -10.88
CA LEU A 59 -14.11 11.67 -10.36
C LEU A 59 -13.07 12.28 -11.31
N ARG A 60 -12.26 11.44 -11.97
CA ARG A 60 -11.32 11.90 -13.00
C ARG A 60 -12.05 12.58 -14.16
N ALA A 61 -13.16 12.02 -14.62
CA ALA A 61 -13.96 12.61 -15.68
C ALA A 61 -14.55 13.97 -15.26
N GLU A 62 -15.06 14.06 -14.04
CA GLU A 62 -15.61 15.30 -13.48
C GLU A 62 -14.55 16.40 -13.35
N LEU A 63 -13.33 16.04 -12.91
CA LEU A 63 -12.22 17.00 -12.79
C LEU A 63 -11.65 17.48 -14.13
N HIS A 64 -11.89 16.76 -15.23
CA HIS A 64 -11.47 17.19 -16.58
C HIS A 64 -12.48 18.10 -17.27
N ARG A 65 -13.66 18.30 -16.68
CA ARG A 65 -14.69 19.20 -17.21
C ARG A 65 -14.23 20.66 -17.06
N THR A 66 -14.13 21.36 -18.18
CA THR A 66 -13.76 22.78 -18.23
C THR A 66 -14.91 23.70 -17.84
N ASP A 67 -16.14 23.19 -17.80
CA ASP A 67 -17.36 23.88 -17.38
C ASP A 67 -17.72 23.64 -15.90
N ALA A 68 -16.87 22.94 -15.14
CA ALA A 68 -17.12 22.62 -13.75
C ALA A 68 -17.16 23.88 -12.87
N THR A 69 -18.21 23.98 -12.05
CA THR A 69 -18.36 25.03 -11.05
C THR A 69 -17.42 24.82 -9.86
N VAL A 70 -17.15 25.89 -9.12
CA VAL A 70 -16.36 25.82 -7.87
C VAL A 70 -17.00 24.90 -6.83
N SER A 71 -18.32 24.70 -6.88
CA SER A 71 -19.02 23.76 -5.99
C SER A 71 -18.74 22.31 -6.37
N GLU A 72 -18.78 21.99 -7.67
CA GLU A 72 -18.50 20.65 -8.19
C GLU A 72 -17.04 20.24 -7.93
N ILE A 73 -16.09 21.16 -8.15
CA ILE A 73 -14.67 20.91 -7.85
C ILE A 73 -14.45 20.64 -6.36
N ARG A 74 -15.09 21.42 -5.46
CA ARG A 74 -15.00 21.18 -4.01
C ARG A 74 -15.63 19.85 -3.60
N SER A 75 -16.76 19.49 -4.21
CA SER A 75 -17.42 18.20 -3.99
C SER A 75 -16.54 17.03 -4.43
N ALA A 76 -15.89 17.13 -5.60
CA ALA A 76 -14.94 16.13 -6.08
C ALA A 76 -13.72 16.03 -5.16
N GLY A 77 -13.21 17.15 -4.67
CA GLY A 77 -12.12 17.18 -3.68
C GLY A 77 -12.49 16.49 -2.36
N ALA A 78 -13.70 16.75 -1.84
CA ALA A 78 -14.21 16.07 -0.65
C ALA A 78 -14.38 14.56 -0.85
N ALA A 79 -14.83 14.13 -2.04
CA ALA A 79 -14.93 12.73 -2.39
C ALA A 79 -13.55 12.05 -2.44
N ILE A 80 -12.54 12.70 -3.02
CA ILE A 80 -11.15 12.20 -3.03
C ILE A 80 -10.61 12.09 -1.61
N ALA A 81 -10.82 13.10 -0.76
CA ALA A 81 -10.39 13.05 0.64
C ALA A 81 -10.99 11.83 1.37
N GLY A 82 -12.29 11.60 1.22
CA GLY A 82 -12.95 10.42 1.83
C GLY A 82 -12.42 9.08 1.30
N LEU A 83 -12.02 9.00 0.02
CA LEU A 83 -11.38 7.82 -0.54
C LEU A 83 -9.97 7.59 0.04
N LEU A 84 -9.21 8.66 0.28
CA LEU A 84 -7.89 8.58 0.93
C LEU A 84 -8.00 8.17 2.39
N ASP A 85 -9.00 8.67 3.12
CA ASP A 85 -9.26 8.26 4.51
C ASP A 85 -9.66 6.78 4.59
N SER A 86 -10.47 6.32 3.62
CA SER A 86 -10.84 4.91 3.50
C SER A 86 -9.62 4.04 3.19
N LEU A 87 -8.73 4.51 2.32
CA LEU A 87 -7.48 3.83 1.99
C LEU A 87 -6.57 3.69 3.21
N ASP A 88 -6.36 4.76 3.98
CA ASP A 88 -5.54 4.73 5.21
C ASP A 88 -6.08 3.69 6.20
N THR A 89 -7.40 3.68 6.40
CA THR A 89 -8.07 2.74 7.30
C THR A 89 -7.82 1.29 6.87
N VAL A 90 -8.01 0.98 5.58
CA VAL A 90 -7.82 -0.38 5.06
C VAL A 90 -6.36 -0.82 5.13
N ILE A 91 -5.42 0.06 4.80
CA ILE A 91 -3.97 -0.24 4.90
C ILE A 91 -3.60 -0.49 6.35
N ARG A 92 -4.04 0.36 7.28
CA ARG A 92 -3.77 0.23 8.71
C ARG A 92 -4.34 -1.06 9.27
N ASP A 93 -5.61 -1.34 9.03
CA ASP A 93 -6.28 -2.55 9.52
C ASP A 93 -5.60 -3.81 9.00
N THR A 94 -5.30 -3.84 7.70
CA THR A 94 -4.63 -4.99 7.08
C THR A 94 -3.21 -5.15 7.61
N GLY A 95 -2.46 -4.04 7.75
CA GLY A 95 -1.12 -4.05 8.30
C GLY A 95 -1.06 -4.55 9.74
N LEU A 96 -2.00 -4.12 10.59
CA LEU A 96 -2.12 -4.61 11.96
C LEU A 96 -2.47 -6.11 12.01
N ALA A 97 -3.38 -6.57 11.15
CA ALA A 97 -3.72 -7.99 11.05
C ALA A 97 -2.51 -8.83 10.60
N MET A 98 -1.76 -8.35 9.61
CA MET A 98 -0.55 -9.02 9.13
C MET A 98 0.57 -9.05 10.18
N LEU A 99 0.73 -7.95 10.94
CA LEU A 99 1.70 -7.90 12.04
C LEU A 99 1.35 -8.89 13.14
N ALA A 100 0.07 -8.99 13.52
CA ALA A 100 -0.39 -9.98 14.49
C ALA A 100 -0.08 -11.41 14.03
N LEU A 101 -0.33 -11.73 12.75
CA LEU A 101 0.00 -13.04 12.18
C LEU A 101 1.50 -13.33 12.18
N ALA A 102 2.34 -12.31 11.95
CA ALA A 102 3.80 -12.46 11.99
C ALA A 102 4.30 -12.73 13.41
N LEU A 103 3.73 -12.04 14.42
CA LEU A 103 4.06 -12.26 15.83
C LEU A 103 3.62 -13.65 16.30
N GLU A 104 2.44 -14.11 15.89
CA GLU A 104 1.95 -15.46 16.22
C GLU A 104 2.78 -16.58 15.57
N ALA A 105 3.39 -16.33 14.41
CA ALA A 105 4.28 -17.30 13.77
C ALA A 105 5.61 -17.45 14.52
N ASP A 106 6.16 -16.36 15.06
CA ASP A 106 7.44 -16.32 15.79
C ASP A 106 7.38 -17.04 17.16
N ASP A 107 6.19 -17.08 17.79
CA ASP A 107 5.96 -17.77 19.08
C ASP A 107 5.87 -19.31 18.96
N THR A 108 5.92 -19.88 17.74
CA THR A 108 5.72 -21.31 17.49
C THR A 108 6.99 -22.15 17.45
N ASP A 109 8.14 -21.64 17.90
CA ASP A 109 9.42 -22.37 17.94
C ASP A 109 9.79 -22.80 19.39
N PRO A 110 9.27 -23.94 19.92
CA PRO A 110 9.74 -24.51 21.17
C PRO A 110 10.85 -25.55 20.96
N GLU A 111 11.98 -25.31 21.63
CA GLU A 111 12.96 -26.30 22.12
C GLU A 111 13.50 -27.37 21.14
N ILE A 112 14.74 -27.16 20.68
CA ILE A 112 15.73 -28.27 20.62
C ILE A 112 16.76 -28.04 21.72
N ASP A 113 16.31 -28.17 22.97
CA ASP A 113 17.16 -28.38 24.15
C ASP A 113 16.89 -29.80 24.69
N GLN A 114 17.13 -30.83 23.86
CA GLN A 114 17.10 -32.24 24.27
C GLN A 114 18.20 -33.06 23.56
N GLN A 115 19.46 -32.65 23.65
CA GLN A 115 20.60 -33.55 23.40
C GLN A 115 21.78 -33.24 24.34
N ALA A 116 21.55 -33.36 25.64
CA ALA A 116 22.62 -33.55 26.61
C ALA A 116 22.11 -34.43 27.76
N SER A 117 22.05 -35.74 27.53
CA SER A 117 22.10 -36.73 28.60
C SER A 117 22.66 -38.06 28.11
#